data_AF-A0A952Y237-F1
#
_entry.id   AF-A0A952Y237-F1
#
_cell.length_a   1.000
_cell.length_b   1.000
_cell.length_c   1.000
_cell.angle_alpha   90.00
_cell.angle_beta   90.00
_cell.angle_gamma   90.00
#
_symmetry.space_group_name_H-M   'P 1'
#
loop_
_entity.id
_entity.type
_entity.pdbx_description
1 polymer ?
#
loop_
_entity_poly.entity_id
_entity_poly.type
_entity_poly.pdbx_seq_one_letter_code
_entity_poly.pdbx_strand_id
1 'polypeptide(L)'
;MIAPNLGLADSVGVILDQAKLLRLPERVSTIIIGNPAIADGTLQAGGFLVVTGKGYGTTNLMVLDAKGNVLAEHMITVSAPTAGMTVYRGADRETLSCAPNCQRTLVPGDATAVFESVVTQNGTRNGLSVGTPAAHSAPPAR
;
A
#
# COMPACT_ATOMS: atom_id res chain seq x y z
N MET A 1 -14.64 -39.60 14.86
CA MET A 1 -13.42 -38.97 14.29
C MET A 1 -13.68 -37.47 14.22
N ILE A 2 -12.99 -36.69 15.05
CA ILE A 2 -13.09 -35.23 15.10
C ILE A 2 -12.01 -34.70 14.16
N ALA A 3 -12.40 -34.07 13.04
CA ALA A 3 -11.44 -33.40 12.17
C ALA A 3 -10.86 -32.18 12.90
N PRO A 4 -9.53 -31.97 12.90
CA PRO A 4 -8.97 -30.74 13.42
C PRO A 4 -9.43 -29.60 12.51
N ASN A 5 -10.12 -28.62 13.10
CA ASN A 5 -10.38 -27.35 12.43
C ASN A 5 -9.01 -26.66 12.31
N LEU A 6 -8.30 -26.90 11.21
CA LEU A 6 -7.21 -26.04 10.78
C LEU A 6 -7.85 -24.67 10.63
N GLY A 7 -7.66 -23.79 11.62
CA GLY A 7 -8.12 -22.42 11.52
C GLY A 7 -7.56 -21.87 10.22
N LEU A 8 -8.43 -21.69 9.22
CA LEU A 8 -8.04 -20.93 8.04
C LEU A 8 -7.66 -19.55 8.58
N ALA A 9 -6.39 -19.19 8.48
CA ALA A 9 -6.00 -17.81 8.66
C ALA A 9 -6.91 -16.99 7.74
N ASP A 10 -7.72 -16.11 8.32
CA ASP A 10 -8.71 -15.35 7.57
C ASP A 10 -7.97 -14.53 6.52
N SER A 11 -8.28 -14.77 5.24
CA SER A 11 -7.61 -14.08 4.14
C SER A 11 -8.29 -12.74 3.87
N VAL A 12 -7.48 -11.69 3.82
CA VAL A 12 -7.92 -10.32 3.56
C VAL A 12 -7.33 -9.89 2.22
N GLY A 13 -8.17 -9.89 1.20
CA GLY A 13 -7.85 -9.25 -0.08
C GLY A 13 -7.89 -7.73 0.05
N VAL A 14 -6.80 -7.07 -0.34
CA VAL A 14 -6.65 -5.61 -0.44
C VAL A 14 -6.20 -5.26 -1.85
N ILE A 15 -6.71 -4.16 -2.40
CA ILE A 15 -6.30 -3.70 -3.72
C ILE A 15 -5.10 -2.75 -3.54
N LEU A 16 -4.11 -2.82 -4.43
CA LEU A 16 -2.98 -1.90 -4.46
C LEU A 16 -3.46 -0.44 -4.44
N ASP A 17 -2.81 0.39 -3.63
CA ASP A 17 -3.11 1.81 -3.40
C ASP A 17 -4.52 2.07 -2.82
N GLN A 18 -5.17 1.03 -2.29
CA GLN A 18 -6.46 1.15 -1.61
C GLN A 18 -6.37 0.71 -0.15
N ALA A 19 -7.26 1.29 0.65
CA ALA A 19 -7.43 0.95 2.04
C ALA A 19 -8.65 0.05 2.25
N LYS A 20 -8.52 -0.89 3.19
CA LYS A 20 -9.59 -1.77 3.65
C LYS A 20 -9.72 -1.67 5.16
N LEU A 21 -10.96 -1.51 5.62
CA LEU A 21 -11.28 -1.49 7.05
C LEU A 21 -11.44 -2.92 7.56
N LEU A 22 -10.74 -3.23 8.64
CA LEU A 22 -10.89 -4.45 9.42
C LEU A 22 -11.37 -4.09 10.82
N ARG A 23 -12.36 -4.81 11.33
CA ARG A 23 -12.78 -4.68 12.72
C ARG A 23 -11.91 -5.59 13.57
N LEU A 24 -11.27 -5.00 14.57
CA LEU A 24 -10.42 -5.76 15.47
C LEU A 24 -11.22 -6.31 16.66
N PRO A 25 -10.75 -7.41 17.29
CA PRO A 25 -11.25 -7.85 18.59
C PRO A 25 -11.08 -6.77 19.66
N GLU A 26 -11.76 -6.95 20.79
CA GLU A 26 -11.47 -6.12 21.96
C GLU A 26 -10.05 -6.39 22.49
N ARG A 27 -9.49 -5.43 23.23
CA ARG A 27 -8.20 -5.57 23.96
C ARG A 27 -6.94 -5.66 23.09
N VAL A 28 -6.98 -5.21 21.84
CA VAL A 28 -5.78 -5.05 21.02
C VAL A 28 -4.84 -4.02 21.64
N SER A 29 -3.57 -4.37 21.76
CA SER A 29 -2.49 -3.42 22.07
C SER A 29 -1.52 -3.24 20.91
N THR A 30 -1.25 -4.33 20.18
CA THR A 30 -0.14 -4.38 19.23
C THR A 30 -0.60 -5.01 17.93
N ILE A 31 -0.18 -4.41 16.82
CA ILE A 31 -0.43 -4.90 15.47
C ILE A 31 0.92 -5.06 14.80
N ILE A 32 1.16 -6.23 14.21
CA ILE A 32 2.39 -6.55 13.52
C ILE A 32 2.04 -6.94 12.09
N ILE A 33 2.71 -6.32 11.14
CA ILE A 33 2.63 -6.69 9.73
C ILE A 33 3.99 -7.25 9.33
N GLY A 34 4.00 -8.45 8.74
CA GLY A 34 5.25 -9.14 8.40
C GLY A 34 6.11 -8.35 7.40
N ASN A 35 5.49 -7.74 6.38
CA ASN A 35 6.17 -6.93 5.38
C ASN A 35 5.45 -5.59 5.12
N PRO A 36 5.96 -4.46 5.66
CA PRO A 36 5.36 -3.13 5.49
C PRO A 36 5.52 -2.54 4.06
N ALA A 37 6.28 -3.20 3.19
CA ALA A 37 6.34 -2.85 1.76
C ALA A 37 5.17 -3.44 0.96
N ILE A 38 4.54 -4.52 1.45
CA ILE A 38 3.37 -5.14 0.81
C ILE A 38 2.08 -4.47 1.32
N ALA A 39 1.92 -4.37 2.65
CA ALA A 39 0.76 -3.74 3.26
C ALA A 39 1.16 -2.95 4.51
N ASP A 40 0.40 -1.91 4.84
CA ASP A 40 0.59 -1.14 6.07
C ASP A 40 -0.75 -1.02 6.82
N GLY A 41 -0.72 -0.72 8.11
CA GLY A 41 -1.89 -0.73 8.97
C GLY A 41 -1.88 0.41 9.97
N THR A 42 -2.97 1.18 10.04
CA THR A 42 -3.15 2.21 11.06
C THR A 42 -4.38 1.93 11.92
N LEU A 43 -4.17 1.87 13.24
CA LEU A 43 -5.25 1.71 14.19
C LEU A 43 -6.02 3.03 14.31
N GLN A 44 -7.33 2.97 14.09
CA GLN A 44 -8.24 4.09 14.26
C GLN A 44 -8.99 3.97 15.58
N ALA A 45 -9.45 5.12 16.09
CA ALA A 45 -10.34 5.15 17.24
C ALA A 45 -11.60 4.30 16.97
N GLY A 46 -12.04 3.54 17.98
CA GLY A 46 -13.20 2.65 17.85
C GLY A 46 -12.88 1.20 17.44
N GLY A 47 -11.61 0.78 17.46
CA GLY A 47 -11.24 -0.62 17.25
C GLY A 47 -11.22 -1.06 15.79
N PHE A 48 -11.01 -0.11 14.88
CA PHE A 48 -10.86 -0.39 13.45
C PHE A 48 -9.40 -0.29 13.03
N LEU A 49 -8.96 -1.24 12.23
CA LEU A 49 -7.68 -1.18 11.54
C LEU A 49 -7.91 -0.80 10.09
N VAL A 50 -7.24 0.26 9.64
CA VAL A 50 -7.17 0.63 8.23
C VAL A 50 -5.94 -0.03 7.64
N VAL A 51 -6.14 -1.08 6.83
CA VAL A 51 -5.06 -1.77 6.10
C VAL A 51 -4.93 -1.19 4.70
N THR A 52 -3.75 -0.72 4.32
CA THR A 52 -3.47 -0.14 3.00
C THR A 52 -2.55 -1.05 2.19
N GLY A 53 -2.93 -1.39 0.96
CA GLY A 53 -2.08 -2.15 0.05
C GLY A 53 -1.02 -1.25 -0.58
N LYS A 54 0.26 -1.59 -0.40
CA LYS A 54 1.41 -0.79 -0.89
C LYS A 54 2.21 -1.47 -2.00
N GLY A 55 2.18 -2.80 -2.05
CA GLY A 55 2.91 -3.58 -3.03
C GLY A 55 2.27 -4.94 -3.23
N TYR A 56 2.48 -5.53 -4.41
CA TYR A 56 1.94 -6.85 -4.72
C TYR A 56 2.55 -7.95 -3.85
N GLY A 57 1.72 -8.91 -3.48
CA GLY A 57 2.16 -10.10 -2.77
C GLY A 57 1.23 -10.45 -1.62
N THR A 58 1.71 -11.38 -0.79
CA THR A 58 1.01 -11.82 0.40
C THR A 58 1.90 -11.61 1.62
N THR A 59 1.35 -11.03 2.68
CA THR A 59 2.00 -10.88 3.97
C THR A 59 1.03 -11.25 5.09
N ASN A 60 1.52 -11.50 6.30
CA ASN A 60 0.68 -11.78 7.45
C ASN A 60 0.47 -10.53 8.30
N LEU A 61 -0.65 -10.52 8.99
CA LEU A 61 -1.02 -9.52 9.98
C LEU A 61 -1.37 -10.24 11.28
N MET A 62 -0.67 -9.88 12.36
CA MET A 62 -0.88 -10.44 13.69
C MET A 62 -1.37 -9.36 14.63
N VAL A 63 -2.37 -9.70 15.42
CA VAL A 63 -2.98 -8.81 16.40
C VAL A 63 -2.76 -9.41 17.78
N LEU A 64 -2.19 -8.63 18.70
CA LEU A 64 -1.83 -9.10 20.03
C LEU A 64 -2.49 -8.24 21.12
N ASP A 65 -2.74 -8.88 22.27
CA ASP A 65 -3.13 -8.20 23.50
C ASP A 65 -1.91 -7.64 24.25
N ALA A 66 -2.17 -6.88 25.31
CA ALA A 66 -1.12 -6.27 26.14
C ALA A 66 -0.21 -7.29 26.87
N LYS A 67 -0.59 -8.57 26.88
CA LYS A 67 0.19 -9.67 27.47
C LYS A 67 1.02 -10.42 26.41
N GLY A 68 0.90 -10.05 25.14
CA GLY A 68 1.56 -10.72 24.02
C GLY A 68 0.85 -11.97 23.51
N ASN A 69 -0.41 -12.21 23.90
CA ASN A 69 -1.20 -13.30 23.34
C ASN A 69 -1.71 -12.90 21.95
N VAL A 70 -1.62 -13.83 21.00
CA VAL A 70 -2.18 -13.63 19.66
C VAL A 70 -3.70 -13.71 19.74
N LEU A 71 -4.37 -12.60 19.41
CA LEU A 71 -5.82 -12.47 19.34
C LEU A 71 -6.36 -12.87 17.97
N ALA A 72 -5.63 -12.54 16.90
CA ALA A 72 -5.99 -12.87 15.53
C ALA A 72 -4.75 -12.91 14.62
N GLU A 73 -4.84 -13.73 13.58
CA GLU A 73 -3.87 -13.78 12.49
C GLU A 73 -4.60 -13.77 11.15
N HIS A 74 -4.17 -12.89 10.25
CA HIS A 74 -4.75 -12.72 8.92
C HIS A 74 -3.67 -12.82 7.85
N MET A 75 -4.03 -13.40 6.71
CA MET A 75 -3.20 -13.36 5.51
C MET A 75 -3.68 -12.21 4.62
N ILE A 76 -2.87 -11.17 4.48
CA ILE A 76 -3.15 -10.02 3.62
C ILE A 76 -2.60 -10.31 2.23
N THR A 77 -3.49 -10.35 1.23
CA THR A 77 -3.10 -10.47 -0.18
C THR A 77 -3.41 -9.18 -0.91
N VAL A 78 -2.38 -8.58 -1.51
CA VAL A 78 -2.50 -7.34 -2.27
C VAL A 78 -2.50 -7.65 -3.77
N SER A 79 -3.60 -7.27 -4.43
CA SER A 79 -3.84 -7.54 -5.85
C SER A 79 -3.97 -6.26 -6.67
N ALA A 80 -3.92 -6.41 -8.00
CA ALA A 80 -4.06 -5.30 -8.93
C ALA A 80 -5.46 -4.66 -8.85
N PRO A 81 -5.57 -3.34 -9.09
CA PRO A 81 -6.85 -2.69 -9.27
C PRO A 81 -7.65 -3.34 -10.40
N THR A 82 -8.92 -3.57 -10.16
CA THR A 82 -9.84 -4.12 -11.18
C THR A 82 -10.18 -3.11 -12.27
N ALA A 83 -10.02 -1.81 -11.99
CA ALA A 83 -10.35 -0.70 -12.88
C ALA A 83 -9.11 -0.07 -13.56
N GLY A 84 -8.19 -0.90 -14.04
CA GLY A 84 -6.98 -0.48 -14.77
C GLY A 84 -6.73 -1.35 -15.99
N MET A 85 -6.06 -0.79 -17.00
CA MET A 85 -5.63 -1.50 -18.20
C MET A 85 -4.13 -1.68 -18.17
N THR A 86 -3.66 -2.91 -18.29
CA THR A 86 -2.23 -3.22 -18.45
C THR A 86 -1.93 -3.45 -19.92
N VAL A 87 -0.94 -2.75 -20.45
CA VAL A 87 -0.45 -2.86 -21.84
C VAL A 87 0.94 -3.47 -21.82
N TYR A 88 1.16 -4.50 -22.63
CA TYR A 88 2.46 -5.13 -22.83
C TYR A 88 3.01 -4.77 -24.21
N ARG A 89 4.24 -4.26 -24.26
CA ARG A 89 4.99 -3.95 -25.50
C ARG A 89 6.32 -4.72 -25.46
N GLY A 90 6.28 -5.97 -25.89
CA GLY A 90 7.41 -6.88 -25.70
C GLY A 90 7.60 -7.19 -24.22
N ALA A 91 8.78 -6.87 -23.67
CA ALA A 91 9.09 -7.04 -22.25
C ALA A 91 8.57 -5.87 -21.37
N ASP A 92 8.19 -4.75 -21.99
CA ASP A 92 7.75 -3.57 -21.27
C ASP A 92 6.28 -3.68 -20.87
N ARG A 93 5.99 -3.43 -19.59
CA ARG A 93 4.64 -3.37 -19.03
C ARG A 93 4.31 -1.93 -18.67
N GLU A 94 3.14 -1.46 -19.08
CA GLU A 94 2.59 -0.15 -18.70
C GLU A 94 1.19 -0.34 -18.11
N THR A 95 0.91 0.28 -16.96
CA THR A 95 -0.43 0.30 -16.37
C THR A 95 -1.09 1.67 -16.56
N LEU A 96 -2.35 1.65 -17.00
CA LEU A 96 -3.16 2.82 -17.32
C LEU A 96 -4.47 2.81 -16.52
N SER A 97 -4.91 3.99 -16.08
CA SER A 97 -6.24 4.23 -15.53
C SER A 97 -7.06 5.02 -16.55
N CYS A 98 -8.22 4.49 -16.97
CA CYS A 98 -9.00 5.03 -18.08
C CYS A 98 -10.40 5.47 -17.61
N ALA A 99 -10.68 6.77 -17.67
CA ALA A 99 -12.02 7.33 -17.50
C ALA A 99 -12.11 8.80 -17.96
N PRO A 100 -12.63 9.14 -19.16
CA PRO A 100 -12.76 8.34 -20.40
C PRO A 100 -11.45 8.23 -21.21
N ASN A 101 -10.48 9.09 -20.92
CA ASN A 101 -9.13 9.03 -21.49
C ASN A 101 -8.21 8.24 -20.56
N CYS A 102 -7.22 7.56 -21.12
CA CYS A 102 -6.26 6.78 -20.34
C CYS A 102 -5.08 7.66 -19.87
N GLN A 103 -4.78 7.59 -18.57
CA GLN A 103 -3.63 8.22 -17.95
C GLN A 103 -2.70 7.14 -17.40
N ARG A 104 -1.38 7.37 -17.46
CA ARG A 104 -0.38 6.47 -16.89
C ARG A 104 -0.47 6.48 -15.37
N THR A 105 -0.33 5.30 -14.76
CA THR A 105 -0.30 5.13 -13.31
C THR A 105 1.07 4.66 -12.85
N LEU A 106 1.41 4.94 -11.59
CA LEU A 106 2.59 4.38 -10.94
C LEU A 106 2.25 3.03 -10.35
N VAL A 107 2.64 1.94 -11.02
CA VAL A 107 2.37 0.59 -10.53
C VAL A 107 3.68 -0.19 -10.43
N PRO A 108 3.96 -0.82 -9.28
CA PRO A 108 5.12 -1.69 -9.14
C PRO A 108 5.14 -2.78 -10.22
N GLY A 109 6.30 -2.95 -10.86
CA GLY A 109 6.49 -3.92 -11.94
C GLY A 109 6.09 -3.41 -13.33
N ASP A 110 5.81 -2.12 -13.50
CA ASP A 110 5.83 -1.47 -14.83
C ASP A 110 7.27 -1.21 -15.29
N ALA A 111 7.48 -0.94 -16.57
CA ALA A 111 8.80 -0.70 -17.17
C ALA A 111 9.54 0.45 -16.46
N THR A 112 10.82 0.22 -16.11
CA THR A 112 11.64 1.15 -15.31
C THR A 112 11.63 2.57 -15.87
N ALA A 113 11.80 2.74 -17.18
CA ALA A 113 11.82 4.04 -17.83
C ALA A 113 10.49 4.80 -17.64
N VAL A 114 9.35 4.09 -17.68
CA VAL A 114 8.02 4.68 -17.47
C VAL A 114 7.86 5.04 -16.00
N PHE A 115 8.21 4.14 -15.07
CA PHE A 115 8.12 4.36 -13.64
C PHE A 115 8.93 5.58 -13.18
N GLU A 116 10.22 5.66 -13.57
CA GLU A 116 11.11 6.78 -13.21
C GLU A 116 10.62 8.12 -13.79
N SER A 117 10.10 8.11 -15.01
CA SER A 117 9.57 9.32 -15.65
C SER A 117 8.36 9.89 -14.88
N VAL A 118 7.43 9.04 -14.47
CA VAL A 118 6.21 9.45 -13.78
C VAL A 118 6.53 9.85 -12.33
N VAL A 119 7.45 9.15 -11.66
CA VAL A 119 7.94 9.54 -10.32
C VAL A 119 8.55 10.93 -10.36
N THR A 120 9.40 11.22 -11.36
CA THR A 120 10.04 12.53 -11.53
C THR A 120 9.00 13.63 -11.76
N GLN A 121 8.06 13.41 -12.68
CA GLN A 121 6.99 14.37 -12.98
C GLN A 121 6.12 14.67 -11.74
N ASN A 122 5.72 13.63 -11.01
CA ASN A 122 4.94 13.79 -9.78
C ASN A 122 5.75 14.50 -8.68
N GLY A 123 7.03 14.19 -8.54
CA GLY A 123 7.94 14.85 -7.61
C GLY A 123 8.08 16.35 -7.90
N THR A 124 8.36 16.72 -9.16
CA THR A 124 8.44 18.12 -9.59
C THR A 124 7.11 18.85 -9.36
N ARG A 125 5.97 18.24 -9.76
CA ARG A 125 4.65 18.85 -9.54
C ARG A 125 4.35 19.05 -8.07
N ASN A 126 4.64 18.06 -7.22
CA ASN A 126 4.42 18.17 -5.79
C ASN A 126 5.35 19.23 -5.17
N GLY A 127 6.61 19.31 -5.59
CA GLY A 127 7.55 20.34 -5.16
C GLY A 127 7.13 21.76 -5.57
N LEU A 128 6.46 21.91 -6.72
CA LEU A 128 5.85 23.20 -7.11
C LEU A 128 4.60 23.54 -6.30
N SER A 129 3.84 22.51 -5.88
CA SER A 129 2.63 22.67 -5.07
C SER A 129 2.96 22.97 -3.61
N VAL A 130 4.02 22.38 -3.08
CA VAL A 130 4.58 22.67 -1.76
C VAL A 130 5.52 23.84 -1.96
N GLY A 131 4.95 25.05 -2.08
CA GLY A 131 5.70 26.29 -2.25
C GLY A 131 6.75 26.46 -1.16
N THR A 132 7.93 25.92 -1.39
CA THR A 132 9.10 26.13 -0.55
C THR A 132 9.63 27.49 -0.98
N PRO A 133 9.69 28.50 -0.09
CA PRO A 133 10.25 29.78 -0.46
C PRO A 133 11.69 29.50 -0.89
N ALA A 134 12.01 29.86 -2.13
CA ALA A 134 13.36 29.76 -2.65
C ALA A 134 14.28 30.54 -1.71
N ALA A 135 15.08 29.83 -0.92
CA ALA A 135 16.17 30.42 -0.18
C ALA A 135 17.16 30.96 -1.22
N HIS A 136 17.04 32.24 -1.55
CA HIS A 136 18.07 32.97 -2.27
C HIS A 136 19.29 33.02 -1.34
N SER A 137 20.29 32.18 -1.61
CA SER A 137 21.62 32.39 -1.08
C SER A 137 22.16 33.69 -1.67
N ALA A 138 22.30 34.71 -0.82
CA ALA A 138 22.97 35.94 -1.18
C ALA A 138 24.41 35.65 -1.63
N PRO A 139 24.93 36.31 -2.68
CA PRO A 139 26.32 36.13 -3.10
C PRO A 139 27.26 36.69 -2.03
N PRO A 140 28.48 36.12 -1.87
CA PRO A 140 29.42 36.57 -0.85
C PRO A 140 29.85 38.01 -1.12
N ALA A 141 29.81 38.82 -0.07
CA ALA A 141 30.36 40.18 -0.08
C ALA A 141 31.88 40.12 -0.32
N ARG A 142 32.33 41.06 -1.16
CA ARG A 142 33.66 41.20 -1.74
C ARG A 142 34.75 41.50 -0.71
#